data_AF-A0A2V1D245-F1
#
_entry.id   AF-A0A2V1D245-F1
#
_cell.length_a   1.000
_cell.length_b   1.000
_cell.length_c   1.000
_cell.angle_alpha   90.00
_cell.angle_beta   90.00
_cell.angle_gamma   90.00
#
_symmetry.space_group_name_H-M   'P 1'
#
loop_
_entity.id
_entity.type
_entity.pdbx_description
1 polymer ?
#
loop_
_entity_poly.entity_id
_entity_poly.type
_entity_poly.pdbx_seq_one_letter_code
_entity_poly.pdbx_strand_id
1 'polypeptide(L)'
;MLLPNKDFKTSTSYRVATADNITNNPNTNIPKSSTTIINPPTTDRISVPTAAMPSSAAAAAAIPAPLSSPHPTFAQYPAENFVMGGGVAIFHLKSERVVICSAEDRRGRTYFFLPKGRRDAGESAERGAEREGFEESGYRNRLLPLPTRHHQPQAHPRITAPRITAEPVWIQLLPVGHRNIQYLLYWYIAETIPPSLEESLHSSPNEPYKPPPPFPADLTLKERLAMEPEGYEPIHHEGTGVDEEEAEYKSYLVPIEEAVVKLGKNDVMADVVVRGWRAIQDRYQMEEEIAGERK
;
A
#
# COMPACT_ATOMS: atom_id res chain seq x y z
N MET A 1 29.73 39.72 18.60
CA MET A 1 28.53 40.43 18.15
C MET A 1 27.85 39.52 17.14
N LEU A 2 26.94 38.68 17.64
CA LEU A 2 26.23 37.65 16.87
C LEU A 2 24.90 38.26 16.41
N LEU A 3 24.62 38.22 15.11
CA LEU A 3 23.29 38.52 14.56
C LEU A 3 22.50 37.21 14.45
N PRO A 4 21.17 37.25 14.71
CA PRO A 4 20.36 36.04 14.77
C PRO A 4 19.96 35.52 13.38
N ASN A 5 20.02 34.19 13.24
CA ASN A 5 19.48 33.43 12.12
C ASN A 5 17.95 33.58 12.10
N LYS A 6 17.41 34.06 10.98
CA LYS A 6 15.98 34.04 10.70
C LYS A 6 15.59 32.71 10.06
N ASP A 7 14.42 32.24 10.46
CA ASP A 7 13.76 30.99 10.12
C ASP A 7 13.75 30.69 8.62
N PHE A 8 14.25 29.50 8.26
CA PHE A 8 14.10 28.92 6.93
C PHE A 8 12.93 27.92 6.97
N LYS A 9 11.69 28.43 6.89
CA LYS A 9 10.52 27.61 6.57
C LYS A 9 10.28 27.67 5.07
N THR A 10 10.52 26.56 4.38
CA THR A 10 10.06 26.34 3.01
C THR A 10 9.51 24.92 2.93
N SER A 11 8.21 24.77 3.21
CA SER A 11 7.41 23.66 2.69
C SER A 11 6.65 24.21 1.49
N THR A 12 6.89 23.62 0.33
CA THR A 12 6.09 23.83 -0.88
C THR A 12 5.77 22.43 -1.36
N SER A 13 4.49 22.04 -1.23
CA SER A 13 3.97 20.83 -1.85
C SER A 13 4.14 21.00 -3.36
N TYR A 14 4.94 20.12 -3.97
CA TYR A 14 5.15 20.11 -5.41
C TYR A 14 4.37 18.94 -5.96
N ARG A 15 3.36 19.28 -6.78
CA ARG A 15 2.53 18.33 -7.50
C ARG A 15 3.39 17.40 -8.36
N VAL A 16 3.25 16.10 -8.15
CA VAL A 16 3.57 15.10 -9.17
C VAL A 16 2.53 15.25 -10.27
N ALA A 17 2.96 15.51 -11.50
CA ALA A 17 2.06 15.56 -12.64
C ALA A 17 1.47 14.15 -12.83
N THR A 18 0.16 14.02 -12.65
CA THR A 18 -0.57 12.85 -13.14
C THR A 18 -0.45 12.83 -14.66
N ALA A 19 0.05 11.72 -15.20
CA ALA A 19 0.24 11.52 -16.62
C ALA A 19 -1.14 11.26 -17.29
N ASP A 20 -1.91 12.31 -17.50
CA ASP A 20 -3.07 12.28 -18.40
C ASP A 20 -2.64 12.65 -19.82
N ASN A 21 -2.96 11.75 -20.76
CA ASN A 21 -3.05 11.92 -22.22
C ASN A 21 -1.77 11.98 -23.07
N ILE A 22 -1.42 10.80 -23.62
CA ILE A 22 -1.04 10.68 -25.04
C ILE A 22 -1.88 9.54 -25.65
N THR A 23 -3.06 9.86 -26.17
CA THR A 23 -3.79 9.00 -27.12
C THR A 23 -3.67 9.62 -28.51
N ASN A 24 -3.00 8.93 -29.42
CA ASN A 24 -3.11 9.17 -30.85
C ASN A 24 -2.92 7.84 -31.60
N ASN A 25 -4.01 7.21 -32.00
CA ASN A 25 -4.10 6.66 -33.35
C ASN A 25 -5.58 6.44 -33.76
N PRO A 26 -5.99 6.85 -34.97
CA PRO A 26 -7.34 6.66 -35.47
C PRO A 26 -7.43 5.33 -36.21
N ASN A 27 -8.47 4.54 -35.98
CA ASN A 27 -9.08 3.79 -37.07
C ASN A 27 -10.51 3.34 -36.77
N THR A 28 -11.33 3.64 -37.76
CA THR A 28 -12.74 3.37 -37.96
C THR A 28 -13.06 1.88 -38.07
N ASN A 29 -14.18 1.42 -37.50
CA ASN A 29 -15.27 0.76 -38.25
C ASN A 29 -16.39 0.19 -37.33
N ILE A 30 -17.60 0.69 -37.57
CA ILE A 30 -18.93 0.10 -37.27
C ILE A 30 -19.39 -0.62 -38.59
N PRO A 31 -20.39 -1.55 -38.70
CA PRO A 31 -21.40 -2.06 -37.74
C PRO A 31 -21.60 -3.61 -37.72
N LYS A 32 -22.40 -4.15 -36.79
CA LYS A 32 -23.76 -4.70 -37.05
C LYS A 32 -24.40 -5.44 -35.86
N SER A 33 -25.71 -5.22 -35.78
CA SER A 33 -26.74 -5.74 -34.87
C SER A 33 -27.06 -7.23 -35.06
N SER A 34 -27.46 -7.93 -33.99
CA SER A 34 -28.56 -8.93 -33.92
C SER A 34 -28.66 -9.48 -32.48
N THR A 35 -29.71 -9.17 -31.72
CA THR A 35 -31.00 -9.90 -31.58
C THR A 35 -31.04 -10.75 -30.31
N THR A 36 -31.78 -10.22 -29.35
CA THR A 36 -32.19 -10.79 -28.06
C THR A 36 -33.15 -11.97 -28.26
N ILE A 37 -32.93 -13.08 -27.53
CA ILE A 37 -33.94 -14.12 -27.30
C ILE A 37 -34.16 -14.23 -25.80
N ILE A 38 -35.41 -14.00 -25.41
CA ILE A 38 -35.96 -14.07 -24.05
C ILE A 38 -36.51 -15.49 -23.86
N ASN A 39 -36.09 -16.18 -22.80
CA ASN A 39 -36.75 -17.42 -22.35
C ASN A 39 -37.51 -17.19 -21.03
N PRO A 40 -38.71 -17.79 -20.85
CA PRO A 40 -39.60 -17.55 -19.72
C PRO A 40 -39.21 -18.33 -18.43
N PRO A 41 -39.79 -17.98 -17.27
CA PRO A 41 -39.34 -18.43 -15.96
C PRO A 41 -39.92 -19.80 -15.61
N THR A 42 -39.13 -20.62 -14.89
CA THR A 42 -39.63 -21.83 -14.22
C THR A 42 -39.29 -21.75 -12.74
N THR A 43 -40.33 -21.91 -11.93
CA THR A 43 -40.36 -21.93 -10.47
C THR A 43 -39.86 -23.26 -9.89
N ASP A 44 -39.55 -23.22 -8.59
CA ASP A 44 -39.51 -24.32 -7.61
C ASP A 44 -38.20 -25.10 -7.42
N ARG A 45 -37.44 -24.74 -6.37
CA ARG A 45 -37.50 -25.37 -5.02
C ARG A 45 -36.30 -24.96 -4.16
N ILE A 46 -36.59 -24.33 -3.03
CA ILE A 46 -35.65 -24.01 -1.97
C ILE A 46 -35.17 -25.32 -1.33
N SER A 47 -33.89 -25.64 -1.50
CA SER A 47 -33.16 -26.63 -0.71
C SER A 47 -31.98 -25.91 -0.07
N VAL A 48 -31.96 -25.87 1.27
CA VAL A 48 -30.90 -25.25 2.07
C VAL A 48 -29.72 -26.23 2.12
N PRO A 49 -28.52 -25.89 1.61
CA PRO A 49 -27.33 -26.70 1.78
C PRO A 49 -26.55 -26.25 3.02
N THR A 50 -26.21 -27.23 3.83
CA THR A 50 -25.27 -27.19 4.96
C THR A 50 -23.93 -26.56 4.52
N ALA A 51 -23.42 -25.61 5.30
CA ALA A 51 -22.17 -24.90 5.02
C ALA A 51 -20.97 -25.86 5.01
N ALA A 52 -20.52 -26.20 3.81
CA ALA A 52 -19.17 -26.69 3.54
C ALA A 52 -18.38 -25.52 2.92
N MET A 53 -17.15 -25.32 3.41
CA MET A 53 -16.18 -24.37 2.86
C MET A 53 -16.12 -24.49 1.33
N PRO A 54 -16.29 -23.41 0.55
CA PRO A 54 -16.05 -23.48 -0.88
C PRO A 54 -14.55 -23.66 -1.13
N SER A 55 -14.17 -24.84 -1.61
CA SER A 55 -12.95 -25.05 -2.38
C SER A 55 -13.06 -24.25 -3.67
N SER A 56 -12.63 -22.99 -3.63
CA SER A 56 -12.63 -22.10 -4.80
C SER A 56 -11.31 -22.22 -5.54
N ALA A 57 -11.18 -23.30 -6.32
CA ALA A 57 -10.35 -23.32 -7.52
C ALA A 57 -11.08 -22.62 -8.69
N ALA A 58 -11.74 -21.49 -8.42
CA ALA A 58 -12.49 -20.72 -9.42
C ALA A 58 -11.66 -19.51 -9.87
N ALA A 59 -11.07 -19.65 -11.06
CA ALA A 59 -10.61 -18.58 -11.94
C ALA A 59 -9.68 -17.54 -11.31
N ALA A 60 -8.40 -17.88 -11.22
CA ALA A 60 -7.33 -16.88 -11.35
C ALA A 60 -7.44 -16.25 -12.75
N ALA A 61 -8.32 -15.26 -12.90
CA ALA A 61 -8.26 -14.36 -14.04
C ALA A 61 -6.83 -13.80 -14.07
N ALA A 62 -6.12 -14.05 -15.17
CA ALA A 62 -4.73 -13.64 -15.30
C ALA A 62 -4.64 -12.14 -14.99
N ILE A 63 -4.03 -11.83 -13.85
CA ILE A 63 -3.74 -10.46 -13.46
C ILE A 63 -2.89 -9.89 -14.60
N PRO A 64 -3.30 -8.77 -15.24
CA PRO A 64 -2.53 -8.18 -16.33
C PRO A 64 -1.09 -7.98 -15.88
N ALA A 65 -0.16 -8.16 -16.82
CA ALA A 65 1.25 -8.04 -16.49
C ALA A 65 1.52 -6.65 -15.88
N PRO A 66 2.29 -6.59 -14.78
CA PRO A 66 2.55 -5.37 -14.05
C PRO A 66 3.16 -4.31 -14.98
N LEU A 67 2.80 -3.05 -14.77
CA LEU A 67 3.34 -1.90 -15.51
C LEU A 67 4.79 -1.62 -15.08
N SER A 68 5.70 -2.50 -15.48
CA SER A 68 7.12 -2.38 -15.18
C SER A 68 7.90 -2.01 -16.44
N SER A 69 8.95 -1.20 -16.29
CA SER A 69 9.98 -1.08 -17.32
C SER A 69 10.63 -2.46 -17.51
N PRO A 70 10.58 -3.06 -18.71
CA PRO A 70 11.14 -4.39 -18.92
C PRO A 70 12.67 -4.39 -18.91
N HIS A 71 13.31 -3.22 -19.02
CA HIS A 71 14.75 -3.08 -19.14
C HIS A 71 15.34 -2.29 -17.97
N PRO A 72 16.46 -2.76 -17.38
CA PRO A 72 17.24 -1.97 -16.45
C PRO A 72 17.68 -0.66 -17.10
N THR A 73 17.54 0.43 -16.37
CA THR A 73 17.97 1.77 -16.82
C THR A 73 19.26 2.15 -16.11
N PHE A 74 20.26 2.62 -16.86
CA PHE A 74 21.42 3.28 -16.30
C PHE A 74 21.23 4.80 -16.35
N ALA A 75 21.19 5.44 -15.19
CA ALA A 75 21.09 6.89 -15.05
C ALA A 75 21.88 7.36 -13.83
N GLN A 76 22.32 8.61 -13.84
CA GLN A 76 23.07 9.22 -12.75
C GLN A 76 22.44 10.55 -12.38
N TYR A 77 22.24 10.77 -11.09
CA TYR A 77 21.67 12.00 -10.54
C TYR A 77 22.57 12.47 -9.41
N PRO A 78 22.92 13.77 -9.35
CA PRO A 78 23.54 14.33 -8.15
C PRO A 78 22.50 14.35 -7.03
N ALA A 79 22.95 14.23 -5.77
CA ALA A 79 22.05 14.02 -4.63
C ALA A 79 21.06 15.18 -4.42
N GLU A 80 21.45 16.41 -4.75
CA GLU A 80 20.62 17.60 -4.70
C GLU A 80 19.46 17.60 -5.70
N ASN A 81 19.51 16.74 -6.73
CA ASN A 81 18.44 16.55 -7.71
C ASN A 81 17.65 15.27 -7.45
N PHE A 82 17.77 14.70 -6.25
CA PHE A 82 17.17 13.42 -5.91
C PHE A 82 16.35 13.52 -4.63
N VAL A 83 15.08 13.13 -4.71
CA VAL A 83 14.18 13.02 -3.56
C VAL A 83 13.87 11.55 -3.34
N MET A 84 13.86 11.12 -2.08
CA MET A 84 13.44 9.78 -1.69
C MET A 84 12.12 9.87 -0.92
N GLY A 85 11.23 8.94 -1.18
CA GLY A 85 9.95 8.83 -0.48
C GLY A 85 9.56 7.40 -0.22
N GLY A 86 8.57 7.26 0.65
CA GLY A 86 8.01 5.98 1.06
C GLY A 86 6.49 6.02 0.87
N GLY A 87 5.96 4.96 0.28
CA GLY A 87 4.54 4.68 0.23
C GLY A 87 4.25 3.31 0.84
N VAL A 88 3.03 3.13 1.32
CA VAL A 88 2.68 1.91 2.05
C VAL A 88 1.25 1.46 1.75
N ALA A 89 1.07 0.16 1.52
CA ALA A 89 -0.24 -0.48 1.56
C ALA A 89 -0.45 -1.05 2.96
N ILE A 90 -1.41 -0.47 3.71
CA ILE A 90 -1.70 -0.83 5.10
C ILE A 90 -2.87 -1.81 5.13
N PHE A 91 -2.60 -3.07 5.48
CA PHE A 91 -3.61 -4.13 5.53
C PHE A 91 -4.14 -4.31 6.95
N HIS A 92 -5.46 -4.41 7.09
CA HIS A 92 -6.08 -5.01 8.27
C HIS A 92 -6.27 -6.50 8.02
N LEU A 93 -5.29 -7.29 8.47
CA LEU A 93 -5.16 -8.71 8.13
C LEU A 93 -6.39 -9.54 8.48
N LYS A 94 -7.00 -9.29 9.65
CA LYS A 94 -8.14 -10.09 10.15
C LYS A 94 -9.41 -9.91 9.31
N SER A 95 -9.62 -8.72 8.77
CA SER A 95 -10.79 -8.40 7.94
C SER A 95 -10.54 -8.46 6.43
N GLU A 96 -9.30 -8.75 6.02
CA GLU A 96 -8.87 -8.75 4.62
C GLU A 96 -9.19 -7.43 3.91
N ARG A 97 -8.90 -6.31 4.58
CA ARG A 97 -9.10 -4.96 4.04
C ARG A 97 -7.77 -4.22 3.94
N VAL A 98 -7.73 -3.22 3.09
CA VAL A 98 -6.57 -2.34 2.90
C VAL A 98 -7.00 -0.88 2.95
N VAL A 99 -6.13 -0.05 3.50
CA VAL A 99 -6.33 1.40 3.55
C VAL A 99 -6.05 2.02 2.19
N ILE A 100 -6.97 2.86 1.71
CA ILE A 100 -6.76 3.77 0.59
C ILE A 100 -7.14 5.19 1.00
N CYS A 101 -6.47 6.18 0.44
CA CYS A 101 -6.80 7.59 0.58
C CYS A 101 -7.47 8.13 -0.68
N SER A 102 -8.17 9.25 -0.57
CA SER A 102 -8.73 9.99 -1.68
C SER A 102 -8.63 11.48 -1.48
N ALA A 103 -8.53 12.20 -2.59
CA ALA A 103 -8.60 13.64 -2.65
C ALA A 103 -9.36 14.06 -3.92
N GLU A 104 -9.74 15.34 -3.99
CA GLU A 104 -10.36 15.92 -5.18
C GLU A 104 -9.31 16.68 -6.00
N ASP A 105 -9.31 16.48 -7.31
CA ASP A 105 -8.50 17.31 -8.20
C ASP A 105 -9.10 18.72 -8.35
N ARG A 106 -8.41 19.62 -9.05
CA ARG A 106 -8.88 21.00 -9.30
C ARG A 106 -10.22 21.08 -10.07
N ARG A 107 -10.70 19.97 -10.63
CA ARG A 107 -11.96 19.85 -11.37
C ARG A 107 -13.05 19.17 -10.53
N GLY A 108 -12.79 18.91 -9.24
CA GLY A 108 -13.70 18.21 -8.33
C GLY A 108 -13.80 16.71 -8.61
N ARG A 109 -12.86 16.12 -9.35
CA ARG A 109 -12.83 14.67 -9.57
C ARG A 109 -12.10 14.00 -8.42
N THR A 110 -12.77 13.09 -7.74
CA THR A 110 -12.14 12.24 -6.73
C THR A 110 -11.17 11.26 -7.39
N TYR A 111 -9.96 11.18 -6.87
CA TYR A 111 -8.98 10.15 -7.21
C TYR A 111 -8.55 9.44 -5.93
N PHE A 112 -8.15 8.17 -6.07
CA PHE A 112 -7.73 7.32 -4.95
C PHE A 112 -6.24 7.00 -5.07
N PHE A 113 -5.58 6.85 -3.92
CA PHE A 113 -4.16 6.55 -3.83
C PHE A 113 -3.84 5.77 -2.55
N LEU A 114 -2.67 5.15 -2.50
CA LEU A 114 -2.08 4.63 -1.25
C LEU A 114 -1.29 5.75 -0.56
N PRO A 115 -1.29 5.82 0.78
CA PRO A 115 -0.58 6.88 1.49
C PRO A 115 0.92 6.80 1.22
N LYS A 116 1.52 7.95 0.92
CA LYS A 116 2.90 8.09 0.46
C LYS A 116 3.38 9.54 0.44
N GLY A 117 4.57 9.77 0.97
CA GLY A 117 5.22 11.08 0.92
C GLY A 117 6.74 11.02 1.02
N ARG A 118 7.33 12.17 1.35
CA ARG A 118 8.77 12.38 1.25
C ARG A 118 9.43 11.92 2.54
N ARG A 119 10.53 11.19 2.41
CA ARG A 119 11.36 10.83 3.56
C ARG A 119 12.03 12.08 4.13
N ASP A 120 12.04 12.20 5.46
CA ASP A 120 12.73 13.28 6.15
C ASP A 120 14.26 13.15 6.09
N ALA A 121 14.94 14.27 6.30
CA ALA A 121 16.39 14.31 6.34
C ALA A 121 16.93 13.45 7.51
N GLY A 122 17.71 12.41 7.19
CA GLY A 122 18.27 11.49 8.18
C GLY A 122 17.34 10.35 8.62
N GLU A 123 16.10 10.32 8.14
CA GLU A 123 15.14 9.24 8.41
C GLU A 123 15.47 7.98 7.58
N SER A 124 15.07 6.77 8.01
CA SER A 124 15.19 5.58 7.14
C SER A 124 14.01 5.51 6.15
N ALA A 125 14.15 4.79 5.03
CA ALA A 125 13.07 4.70 4.05
C ALA A 125 11.82 4.01 4.62
N GLU A 126 12.04 2.99 5.45
CA GLU A 126 11.01 2.22 6.13
C GLU A 126 10.22 3.10 7.10
N ARG A 127 10.93 3.86 7.94
CA ARG A 127 10.30 4.75 8.93
C ARG A 127 9.54 5.88 8.28
N GLY A 128 10.07 6.42 7.18
CA GLY A 128 9.36 7.40 6.36
C GLY A 128 8.06 6.83 5.81
N ALA A 129 8.07 5.62 5.27
CA ALA A 129 6.83 5.00 4.77
C ALA A 129 5.79 4.77 5.89
N GLU A 130 6.20 4.36 7.09
CA GLU A 130 5.29 4.18 8.23
C GLU A 130 4.68 5.51 8.70
N ARG A 131 5.52 6.56 8.82
CA ARG A 131 5.10 7.92 9.19
C ARG A 131 4.12 8.48 8.15
N GLU A 132 4.49 8.49 6.88
CA GLU A 132 3.65 8.96 5.77
C GLU A 132 2.34 8.17 5.70
N GLY A 133 2.40 6.86 5.95
CA GLY A 133 1.23 6.01 6.10
C GLY A 133 0.26 6.51 7.16
N PHE A 134 0.76 6.93 8.31
CA PHE A 134 -0.06 7.46 9.41
C PHE A 134 -0.55 8.88 9.14
N GLU A 135 0.32 9.77 8.65
CA GLU A 135 0.01 11.18 8.41
C GLU A 135 -1.06 11.36 7.33
N GLU A 136 -0.96 10.66 6.19
CA GLU A 136 -1.94 10.81 5.10
C GLU A 136 -3.22 9.99 5.29
N SER A 137 -3.22 8.95 6.15
CA SER A 137 -4.37 8.02 6.27
C SER A 137 -5.04 7.97 7.64
N GLY A 138 -4.39 8.47 8.69
CA GLY A 138 -4.87 8.33 10.06
C GLY A 138 -4.74 6.93 10.67
N TYR A 139 -4.30 5.92 9.92
CA TYR A 139 -4.13 4.56 10.45
C TYR A 139 -2.69 4.29 10.88
N ARG A 140 -2.51 3.91 12.14
CA ARG A 140 -1.20 3.44 12.60
C ARG A 140 -0.87 2.11 11.96
N ASN A 141 0.35 2.02 11.48
CA ASN A 141 0.81 0.89 10.70
C ASN A 141 2.25 0.56 11.07
N ARG A 142 2.62 -0.71 10.90
CA ARG A 142 4.01 -1.16 10.95
C ARG A 142 4.32 -2.04 9.75
N LEU A 143 5.55 -1.96 9.24
CA LEU A 143 5.95 -2.80 8.12
C LEU A 143 5.79 -4.29 8.46
N LEU A 144 5.27 -5.03 7.49
CA LEU A 144 4.99 -6.45 7.61
C LEU A 144 6.07 -7.25 6.87
N PRO A 145 6.88 -8.06 7.58
CA PRO A 145 7.83 -8.96 6.94
C PRO A 145 7.10 -10.04 6.15
N LEU A 146 7.48 -10.22 4.89
CA LEU A 146 6.83 -11.11 3.94
C LEU A 146 7.89 -11.92 3.15
N PRO A 147 7.54 -13.10 2.62
CA PRO A 147 8.44 -13.92 1.79
C PRO A 147 8.59 -13.35 0.36
N THR A 148 8.75 -12.03 0.25
CA THR A 148 8.90 -11.35 -1.03
C THR A 148 10.29 -11.60 -1.59
N ARG A 149 10.36 -11.99 -2.87
CA ARG A 149 11.64 -12.13 -3.56
C ARG A 149 12.32 -10.76 -3.71
N HIS A 150 13.55 -10.65 -3.23
CA HIS A 150 14.41 -9.48 -3.41
C HIS A 150 15.83 -9.89 -3.80
N HIS A 151 16.63 -8.91 -4.24
CA HIS A 151 18.02 -9.10 -4.65
C HIS A 151 19.03 -8.53 -3.65
N GLN A 152 18.57 -8.00 -2.50
CA GLN A 152 19.45 -7.46 -1.47
C GLN A 152 20.35 -8.55 -0.86
N PRO A 153 21.63 -8.24 -0.60
CA PRO A 153 22.55 -9.17 0.05
C PRO A 153 22.19 -9.38 1.51
N GLN A 154 22.54 -10.55 2.05
CA GLN A 154 22.45 -10.82 3.48
C GLN A 154 23.61 -10.17 4.23
N ALA A 155 23.33 -9.72 5.45
CA ALA A 155 24.34 -9.29 6.41
C ALA A 155 25.39 -10.39 6.64
N HIS A 156 26.64 -9.98 6.89
CA HIS A 156 27.72 -10.89 7.22
C HIS A 156 27.74 -11.15 8.74
N PRO A 157 27.93 -12.40 9.20
CA PRO A 157 28.09 -13.63 8.41
C PRO A 157 26.75 -14.12 7.82
N ARG A 158 26.79 -14.63 6.58
CA ARG A 158 25.61 -15.14 5.84
C ARG A 158 25.19 -16.52 6.36
N ILE A 159 24.80 -16.60 7.63
CA ILE A 159 24.54 -17.88 8.30
C ILE A 159 23.16 -18.42 7.92
N THR A 160 22.15 -17.55 7.79
CA THR A 160 20.80 -17.89 7.32
C THR A 160 20.10 -16.64 6.82
N ALA A 161 19.55 -16.67 5.60
CA ALA A 161 18.64 -15.62 5.14
C ALA A 161 17.39 -15.60 6.04
N PRO A 162 16.90 -14.44 6.48
CA PRO A 162 15.53 -14.34 6.93
C PRO A 162 14.62 -14.82 5.79
N ARG A 163 13.72 -15.77 6.06
CA ARG A 163 12.73 -16.24 5.06
C ARG A 163 11.70 -15.16 4.73
N ILE A 164 11.59 -14.16 5.60
CA ILE A 164 10.68 -13.03 5.51
C ILE A 164 11.47 -11.75 5.76
N THR A 165 11.25 -10.74 4.93
CA THR A 165 11.88 -9.42 5.05
C THR A 165 10.84 -8.33 4.78
N ALA A 166 11.11 -7.12 5.29
CA ALA A 166 10.29 -5.94 5.04
C ALA A 166 10.87 -5.09 3.90
N GLU A 167 11.40 -5.75 2.86
CA GLU A 167 11.90 -5.08 1.65
C GLU A 167 10.73 -4.49 0.84
N PRO A 168 10.95 -3.41 0.08
CA PRO A 168 9.91 -2.82 -0.75
C PRO A 168 9.46 -3.81 -1.83
N VAL A 169 8.14 -3.91 -2.04
CA VAL A 169 7.55 -4.78 -3.07
C VAL A 169 7.55 -4.15 -4.45
N TRP A 170 7.71 -2.83 -4.51
CA TRP A 170 7.77 -2.05 -5.74
C TRP A 170 8.62 -0.80 -5.55
N ILE A 171 9.26 -0.34 -6.64
CA ILE A 171 10.04 0.90 -6.68
C ILE A 171 9.65 1.68 -7.93
N GLN A 172 9.41 2.98 -7.79
CA GLN A 172 9.16 3.89 -8.91
C GLN A 172 10.23 4.98 -9.00
N LEU A 173 10.63 5.30 -10.22
CA LEU A 173 11.39 6.50 -10.55
C LEU A 173 10.46 7.46 -11.30
N LEU A 174 10.10 8.57 -10.66
CA LEU A 174 9.18 9.59 -11.18
C LEU A 174 9.88 10.95 -11.34
N PRO A 175 9.68 11.68 -12.45
CA PRO A 175 10.14 13.06 -12.52
C PRO A 175 9.26 13.96 -11.63
N VAL A 176 9.86 14.93 -10.94
CA VAL A 176 9.14 15.91 -10.10
C VAL A 176 9.30 17.33 -10.65
N GLY A 177 8.19 17.89 -11.11
CA GLY A 177 8.08 19.27 -11.57
C GLY A 177 9.02 19.62 -12.74
N HIS A 178 9.28 20.92 -12.90
CA HIS A 178 10.10 21.46 -14.01
C HIS A 178 11.60 21.56 -13.69
N ARG A 179 12.06 21.05 -12.54
CA ARG A 179 13.39 21.36 -11.97
C ARG A 179 14.44 20.25 -12.11
N ASN A 180 14.29 19.33 -13.06
CA ASN A 180 15.21 18.18 -13.24
C ASN A 180 15.41 17.36 -11.95
N ILE A 181 14.39 17.30 -11.08
CA ILE A 181 14.41 16.50 -9.85
C ILE A 181 13.84 15.11 -10.14
N GLN A 182 14.55 14.08 -9.71
CA GLN A 182 14.12 12.69 -9.75
C GLN A 182 13.59 12.27 -8.39
N TYR A 183 12.43 11.63 -8.36
CA TYR A 183 11.84 11.04 -7.16
C TYR A 183 11.92 9.53 -7.22
N LEU A 184 12.52 8.95 -6.19
CA LEU A 184 12.56 7.51 -5.94
C LEU A 184 11.57 7.18 -4.84
N LEU A 185 10.51 6.46 -5.22
CA LEU A 185 9.45 6.06 -4.32
C LEU A 185 9.53 4.56 -4.08
N TYR A 186 9.71 4.19 -2.82
CA TYR A 186 9.63 2.81 -2.35
C TYR A 186 8.21 2.49 -1.90
N TRP A 187 7.69 1.35 -2.31
CA TRP A 187 6.39 0.86 -1.84
C TRP A 187 6.56 -0.34 -0.93
N TYR A 188 6.09 -0.19 0.30
CA TYR A 188 6.14 -1.21 1.34
C TYR A 188 4.75 -1.79 1.62
N ILE A 189 4.75 -2.94 2.29
CA ILE A 189 3.55 -3.55 2.83
C ILE A 189 3.59 -3.43 4.35
N ALA A 190 2.48 -2.99 4.93
CA ALA A 190 2.31 -2.86 6.36
C ALA A 190 1.01 -3.50 6.82
N GLU A 191 0.91 -3.73 8.11
CA GLU A 191 -0.36 -4.04 8.76
C GLU A 191 -0.83 -2.88 9.64
N THR A 192 -2.12 -2.80 9.91
CA THR A 192 -2.62 -2.08 11.07
C THR A 192 -2.07 -2.71 12.35
N ILE A 193 -1.91 -1.94 13.41
CA ILE A 193 -1.36 -2.44 14.68
C ILE A 193 -2.45 -3.01 15.60
N PRO A 194 -2.11 -3.92 16.54
CA PRO A 194 -3.08 -4.45 17.49
C PRO A 194 -3.50 -3.39 18.53
N PRO A 195 -4.69 -3.51 19.14
CA PRO A 195 -5.24 -2.50 20.06
C PRO A 195 -4.32 -2.18 21.25
N SER A 196 -3.65 -3.18 21.83
CA SER A 196 -2.72 -2.94 22.94
C SER A 196 -1.51 -2.08 22.56
N LEU A 197 -1.06 -2.18 21.30
CA LEU A 197 0.03 -1.35 20.80
C LEU A 197 -0.47 0.06 20.45
N GLU A 198 -1.68 0.17 19.92
CA GLU A 198 -2.38 1.43 19.63
C GLU A 198 -2.44 2.34 20.87
N GLU A 199 -2.85 1.78 22.01
CA GLU A 199 -2.90 2.49 23.30
C GLU A 199 -1.53 3.04 23.73
N SER A 200 -0.47 2.25 23.55
CA SER A 200 0.89 2.63 23.97
C SER A 200 1.53 3.71 23.08
N LEU A 201 1.06 3.84 21.84
CA LEU A 201 1.59 4.77 20.85
C LEU A 201 0.80 6.07 20.76
N HIS A 202 -0.20 6.26 21.62
CA HIS A 202 -0.96 7.49 21.68
C HIS A 202 -0.03 8.71 21.82
N SER A 203 -0.27 9.73 20.99
CA SER A 203 0.47 10.98 20.94
C SER A 203 -0.52 12.13 21.07
N SER A 204 -0.17 13.13 21.87
CA SER A 204 -0.93 14.38 21.93
C SER A 204 -0.81 15.16 20.60
N PRO A 205 -1.75 16.04 20.26
CA PRO A 205 -1.57 16.96 19.13
C PRO A 205 -0.27 17.75 19.27
N ASN A 206 0.56 17.76 18.20
CA ASN A 206 1.92 18.33 18.13
C ASN A 206 3.07 17.52 18.77
N GLU A 207 2.83 16.33 19.31
CA GLU A 207 3.93 15.41 19.60
C GLU A 207 4.45 14.78 18.30
N PRO A 208 5.77 14.58 18.15
CA PRO A 208 6.32 13.85 17.02
C PRO A 208 5.68 12.47 16.88
N TYR A 209 5.58 12.00 15.63
CA TYR A 209 5.11 10.64 15.34
C TYR A 209 5.93 9.60 16.13
N LYS A 210 5.22 8.76 16.90
CA LYS A 210 5.79 7.63 17.62
C LYS A 210 5.70 6.40 16.72
N PRO A 211 6.82 5.94 16.12
CA PRO A 211 6.80 4.75 15.30
C PRO A 211 6.48 3.52 16.15
N PRO A 212 5.76 2.52 15.62
CA PRO A 212 5.65 1.24 16.28
C PRO A 212 7.00 0.52 16.35
N PRO A 213 7.18 -0.42 17.28
CA PRO A 213 8.26 -1.38 17.21
C PRO A 213 8.12 -2.23 15.92
N PRO A 214 9.24 -2.73 15.37
CA PRO A 214 9.21 -3.66 14.25
C PRO A 214 8.34 -4.88 14.53
N PHE A 215 7.78 -5.48 13.48
CA PHE A 215 7.04 -6.72 13.60
C PHE A 215 7.91 -7.81 14.26
N PRO A 216 7.46 -8.47 15.35
CA PRO A 216 8.28 -9.45 16.07
C PRO A 216 8.67 -10.64 15.19
N ALA A 217 9.95 -11.03 15.20
CA ALA A 217 10.50 -12.02 14.28
C ALA A 217 9.96 -13.45 14.50
N ASP A 218 9.48 -13.75 15.71
CA ASP A 218 8.96 -15.04 16.14
C ASP A 218 7.42 -15.11 16.15
N LEU A 219 6.74 -13.99 15.85
CA LEU A 219 5.28 -13.92 15.85
C LEU A 219 4.71 -14.40 14.50
N THR A 220 3.88 -15.43 14.53
CA THR A 220 3.14 -15.88 13.33
C THR A 220 1.98 -14.94 13.02
N LEU A 221 1.50 -14.94 11.77
CA LEU A 221 0.31 -14.19 11.40
C LEU A 221 -0.92 -14.67 12.18
N LYS A 222 -1.04 -15.97 12.43
CA LYS A 222 -2.15 -16.53 13.21
C LYS A 222 -2.17 -16.01 14.65
N GLU A 223 -1.03 -15.98 15.31
CA GLU A 223 -0.91 -15.41 16.66
C GLU A 223 -1.17 -13.90 16.64
N ARG A 224 -0.68 -13.20 15.60
CA ARG A 224 -0.95 -11.77 15.41
C ARG A 224 -2.45 -11.48 15.29
N LEU A 225 -3.20 -12.27 14.51
CA LEU A 225 -4.65 -12.13 14.39
C LEU A 225 -5.39 -12.38 15.71
N ALA A 226 -4.87 -13.28 16.55
CA ALA A 226 -5.44 -13.56 17.87
C ALA A 226 -5.27 -12.41 18.88
N MET A 227 -4.40 -11.43 18.59
CA MET A 227 -4.24 -10.22 19.41
C MET A 227 -5.38 -9.21 19.22
N GLU A 228 -6.24 -9.39 18.21
CA GLU A 228 -7.39 -8.54 17.96
C GLU A 228 -8.66 -9.22 18.45
N PRO A 229 -9.47 -8.59 19.32
CA PRO A 229 -10.73 -9.17 19.75
C PRO A 229 -11.72 -9.32 18.59
N GLU A 230 -12.75 -10.14 18.78
CA GLU A 230 -13.83 -10.27 17.79
C GLU A 230 -14.55 -8.92 17.60
N GLY A 231 -14.76 -8.53 16.34
CA GLY A 231 -15.34 -7.24 15.99
C GLY A 231 -14.41 -6.02 16.15
N TYR A 232 -13.11 -6.22 16.41
CA TYR A 232 -12.16 -5.12 16.42
C TYR A 232 -12.07 -4.43 15.05
N GLU A 233 -12.11 -3.10 15.08
CA GLU A 233 -11.85 -2.22 13.95
C GLU A 233 -10.62 -1.36 14.27
N PRO A 234 -9.62 -1.28 13.37
CA PRO A 234 -8.47 -0.40 13.55
C PRO A 234 -8.89 1.05 13.75
N ILE A 235 -8.19 1.75 14.66
CA ILE A 235 -8.50 3.15 14.98
C ILE A 235 -8.07 4.05 13.83
N HIS A 236 -9.02 4.89 13.37
CA HIS A 236 -8.74 6.00 12.47
C HIS A 236 -8.52 7.29 13.28
N HIS A 237 -7.32 7.87 13.18
CA HIS A 237 -6.97 9.12 13.84
C HIS A 237 -7.21 10.31 12.92
N GLU A 238 -8.13 11.18 13.33
CA GLU A 238 -8.44 12.42 12.63
C GLU A 238 -7.35 13.49 12.84
N GLY A 239 -7.18 14.38 11.87
CA GLY A 239 -6.27 15.53 11.97
C GLY A 239 -4.78 15.16 11.98
N THR A 240 -4.43 14.10 11.25
CA THR A 240 -3.06 13.58 11.13
C THR A 240 -2.26 14.17 9.97
N GLY A 241 -2.94 14.78 8.98
CA GLY A 241 -2.29 15.42 7.84
C GLY A 241 -1.38 16.58 8.25
N VAL A 242 -0.21 16.70 7.61
CA VAL A 242 0.82 17.66 8.05
C VAL A 242 0.65 19.06 7.47
N ASP A 243 -0.12 19.20 6.40
CA ASP A 243 -0.43 20.48 5.78
C ASP A 243 -1.91 20.61 5.35
N GLU A 244 -2.27 21.78 4.82
CA GLU A 244 -3.65 22.10 4.42
C GLU A 244 -4.18 21.17 3.32
N GLU A 245 -3.30 20.65 2.45
CA GLU A 245 -3.69 19.75 1.36
C GLU A 245 -3.96 18.36 1.92
N GLU A 246 -3.07 17.84 2.75
CA GLU A 246 -3.23 16.53 3.38
C GLU A 246 -4.38 16.50 4.39
N ALA A 247 -4.68 17.62 5.05
CA ALA A 247 -5.82 17.74 5.97
C ALA A 247 -7.18 17.55 5.26
N GLU A 248 -7.24 17.68 3.93
CA GLU A 248 -8.44 17.43 3.14
C GLU A 248 -8.56 15.96 2.68
N TYR A 249 -7.53 15.15 2.85
CA TYR A 249 -7.55 13.75 2.45
C TYR A 249 -8.58 12.96 3.26
N LYS A 250 -9.21 12.01 2.58
CA LYS A 250 -10.14 11.06 3.20
C LYS A 250 -9.57 9.66 3.07
N SER A 251 -9.51 8.91 4.15
CA SER A 251 -9.06 7.52 4.14
C SER A 251 -10.23 6.55 4.28
N TYR A 252 -10.02 5.33 3.78
CA TYR A 252 -11.01 4.26 3.80
C TYR A 252 -10.32 2.93 4.01
N LEU A 253 -10.83 2.12 4.94
CA LEU A 253 -10.46 0.72 5.08
C LEU A 253 -11.46 -0.14 4.31
N VAL A 254 -11.06 -0.61 3.12
CA VAL A 254 -11.96 -1.28 2.15
C VAL A 254 -11.48 -2.69 1.78
N PRO A 255 -12.38 -3.58 1.30
CA PRO A 255 -11.98 -4.88 0.77
C PRO A 255 -10.92 -4.77 -0.34
N ILE A 256 -10.06 -5.80 -0.46
CA ILE A 256 -8.93 -5.79 -1.42
C ILE A 256 -9.40 -5.55 -2.85
N GLU A 257 -10.48 -6.20 -3.28
CA GLU A 257 -11.02 -6.07 -4.64
C GLU A 257 -11.54 -4.65 -4.89
N GLU A 258 -12.16 -4.03 -3.89
CA GLU A 258 -12.65 -2.66 -3.98
C GLU A 258 -11.48 -1.68 -4.11
N ALA A 259 -10.42 -1.86 -3.31
CA ALA A 259 -9.21 -1.04 -3.40
C ALA A 259 -8.59 -1.10 -4.81
N VAL A 260 -8.43 -2.31 -5.37
CA VAL A 260 -7.87 -2.50 -6.72
C VAL A 260 -8.72 -1.81 -7.79
N VAL A 261 -10.05 -1.84 -7.66
CA VAL A 261 -10.94 -1.13 -8.59
C VAL A 261 -10.81 0.38 -8.45
N LYS A 262 -10.78 0.91 -7.22
CA LYS A 262 -10.72 2.35 -6.93
C LYS A 262 -9.37 2.98 -7.30
N LEU A 263 -8.26 2.30 -7.02
CA LEU A 263 -6.92 2.72 -7.41
C LEU A 263 -6.71 2.67 -8.92
N GLY A 264 -7.51 1.87 -9.62
CA GLY A 264 -7.45 1.67 -11.06
C GLY A 264 -6.65 0.42 -11.41
N LYS A 265 -7.24 -0.47 -12.21
CA LYS A 265 -6.70 -1.81 -12.53
C LYS A 265 -5.31 -1.82 -13.21
N ASN A 266 -4.88 -0.68 -13.74
CA ASN A 266 -3.60 -0.50 -14.42
C ASN A 266 -2.80 0.63 -13.73
N ASP A 267 -2.93 0.77 -12.42
CA ASP A 267 -2.13 1.69 -11.62
C ASP A 267 -1.12 0.91 -10.79
N VAL A 268 0.08 1.48 -10.58
CA VAL A 268 1.13 0.85 -9.76
C VAL A 268 0.65 0.62 -8.33
N MET A 269 -0.19 1.49 -7.78
CA MET A 269 -0.73 1.32 -6.44
C MET A 269 -1.66 0.09 -6.35
N ALA A 270 -2.43 -0.21 -7.40
CA ALA A 270 -3.21 -1.45 -7.46
C ALA A 270 -2.30 -2.68 -7.53
N ASP A 271 -1.22 -2.62 -8.32
CA ASP A 271 -0.19 -3.68 -8.37
C ASP A 271 0.46 -3.92 -7.00
N VAL A 272 0.73 -2.84 -6.23
CA VAL A 272 1.27 -2.92 -4.87
C VAL A 272 0.30 -3.64 -3.94
N VAL A 273 -1.00 -3.30 -3.97
CA VAL A 273 -2.03 -3.99 -3.17
C VAL A 273 -2.10 -5.47 -3.51
N VAL A 274 -2.17 -5.81 -4.80
CA VAL A 274 -2.24 -7.20 -5.27
C VAL A 274 -1.01 -8.01 -4.82
N ARG A 275 0.19 -7.44 -4.99
CA ARG A 275 1.45 -8.09 -4.58
C ARG A 275 1.55 -8.26 -3.08
N GLY A 276 1.16 -7.25 -2.33
CA GLY A 276 1.14 -7.30 -0.87
C GLY A 276 0.19 -8.37 -0.36
N TRP A 277 -1.04 -8.39 -0.87
CA TRP A 277 -2.04 -9.38 -0.48
C TRP A 277 -1.60 -10.81 -0.80
N ARG A 278 -1.07 -11.02 -2.01
CA ARG A 278 -0.51 -12.32 -2.39
C ARG A 278 0.63 -12.75 -1.46
N ALA A 279 1.56 -11.84 -1.15
CA ALA A 279 2.68 -12.16 -0.28
C ALA A 279 2.23 -12.46 1.18
N ILE A 280 1.15 -11.84 1.64
CA ILE A 280 0.50 -12.18 2.92
C ILE A 280 -0.06 -13.61 2.88
N GLN A 281 -0.77 -13.98 1.80
CA GLN A 281 -1.28 -15.34 1.60
C GLN A 281 -0.15 -16.37 1.53
N ASP A 282 0.92 -16.07 0.79
CA ASP A 282 2.12 -16.91 0.70
C ASP A 282 2.77 -17.09 2.08
N ARG A 283 2.77 -16.04 2.93
CA ARG A 283 3.27 -16.14 4.31
C ARG A 283 2.40 -17.07 5.17
N TYR A 284 1.07 -16.96 5.09
CA TYR A 284 0.18 -17.89 5.82
C TYR A 284 0.46 -19.33 5.44
N GLN A 285 0.53 -19.63 4.15
CA GLN A 285 0.80 -20.98 3.67
C GLN A 285 2.16 -21.49 4.18
N MET A 286 3.20 -20.67 4.08
CA MET A 286 4.54 -21.03 4.57
C MET A 286 4.54 -21.32 6.08
N GLU A 287 3.85 -20.52 6.89
CA GLU A 287 3.75 -20.72 8.33
C GLU A 287 2.96 -22.00 8.69
N GLU A 288 1.91 -22.32 7.93
CA GLU A 288 1.13 -23.57 8.08
C GLU A 288 1.94 -24.81 7.72
N GLU A 289 2.70 -24.78 6.63
CA GLU A 289 3.60 -25.87 6.22
C GLU A 289 4.64 -26.17 7.31
N ILE A 290 5.29 -25.12 7.84
CA ILE A 290 6.25 -25.25 8.96
C ILE A 290 5.60 -25.84 10.21
N ALA A 291 4.36 -25.44 10.52
CA ALA A 291 3.62 -25.98 11.66
C ALA A 291 3.20 -27.44 11.46
N GLY A 292 2.95 -27.85 10.21
CA GLY A 292 2.66 -29.23 9.82
C GLY A 292 3.87 -30.16 9.91
N GLU A 293 5.05 -29.71 9.50
CA GLU A 293 6.31 -30.48 9.57
C GLU A 293 6.81 -30.74 11.00
N ARG A 294 6.36 -29.94 11.97
CA ARG A 294 6.73 -30.07 13.39
C ARG A 294 5.83 -31.04 14.19
N LYS A 295 4.77 -31.57 13.58
CA LYS A 295 3.85 -32.54 14.20
C LYS A 295 4.22 -33.97 13.85
#